data_AF-A0A2V8GDR7-F1
#
_entry.id   AF-A0A2V8GDR7-F1
#
_cell.length_a   1.000
_cell.length_b   1.000
_cell.length_c   1.000
_cell.angle_alpha   90.00
_cell.angle_beta   90.00
_cell.angle_gamma   90.00
#
_symmetry.space_group_name_H-M   'P 1'
#
loop_
_entity.id
_entity.type
_entity.pdbx_description
1 polymer ?
#
loop_
_entity_poly.entity_id
_entity_poly.type
_entity_poly.pdbx_seq_one_letter_code
_entity_poly.pdbx_strand_id
1 'polypeptide(L)'
;ELDAHDAVIAEEFQGPGHEVPPFKGQHEAKHPLLWVATDNNMVSDRGTTDVRYRLAPEQFDLHDVSREVVMDAHPWSYALAAQEMRREGKIADDAAPGSGKIPDPGRFVFVEACTALENAAVAFAVRAKDAGGVERWYDSDRGVPAFRIVRSGCFRGAVPLPASAGRADAIRFRAFARPPQAGAPAPPGSVRVTRINKVFTLGADGLPQPSTFTWSGSLPLALDGDWREVVF
;
A
#
# COMPACT_ATOMS: atom_id res chain seq x y z
N GLU A 1 -10.72 -20.63 3.50
CA GLU A 1 -10.03 -21.70 2.78
C GLU A 1 -11.03 -22.80 2.45
N LEU A 2 -10.97 -23.33 1.23
CA LEU A 2 -11.86 -24.38 0.72
C LEU A 2 -11.02 -25.62 0.37
N ASP A 3 -11.59 -26.81 0.54
CA ASP A 3 -10.99 -28.05 0.02
C ASP A 3 -11.26 -28.23 -1.49
N ALA A 4 -10.80 -29.35 -2.04
CA ALA A 4 -10.98 -29.70 -3.46
C ALA A 4 -12.45 -29.93 -3.89
N HIS A 5 -13.39 -29.95 -2.94
CA HIS A 5 -14.82 -30.15 -3.17
C HIS A 5 -15.64 -28.89 -2.81
N ASP A 6 -14.99 -27.73 -2.72
CA ASP A 6 -15.58 -26.45 -2.29
C ASP A 6 -16.17 -26.49 -0.86
N ALA A 7 -15.75 -27.43 -0.02
CA ALA A 7 -16.14 -27.46 1.39
C ALA A 7 -15.25 -26.51 2.19
N VAL A 8 -15.87 -25.76 3.10
CA VAL A 8 -15.17 -24.81 3.97
C VAL A 8 -14.30 -25.55 4.98
N ILE A 9 -12.99 -25.33 4.93
CA ILE A 9 -12.02 -25.89 5.89
C ILE A 9 -11.55 -24.86 6.93
N ALA A 10 -11.55 -23.57 6.57
CA ALA A 10 -11.32 -22.48 7.50
C ALA A 10 -12.04 -21.21 7.02
N GLU A 11 -12.64 -20.46 7.94
CA GLU A 11 -13.13 -19.11 7.69
C GLU A 11 -12.50 -18.19 8.72
N GLU A 12 -11.85 -17.15 8.24
CA GLU A 12 -11.15 -16.18 9.06
C GLU A 12 -11.42 -14.79 8.49
N PHE A 13 -11.33 -13.78 9.33
CA PHE A 13 -11.55 -12.38 8.93
C PHE A 13 -10.51 -11.47 9.53
N GLN A 14 -10.31 -10.29 8.95
CA GLN A 14 -9.42 -9.27 9.51
C GLN A 14 -10.15 -8.47 10.58
N GLY A 15 -9.95 -8.86 11.85
CA GLY A 15 -10.58 -8.27 13.03
C GLY A 15 -9.91 -6.97 13.51
N PRO A 16 -10.51 -6.28 14.50
CA PRO A 16 -9.88 -5.13 15.15
C PRO A 16 -8.44 -5.42 15.56
N GLY A 17 -7.53 -4.45 15.41
CA GLY A 17 -6.11 -4.64 15.71
C GLY A 17 -5.29 -5.40 14.65
N HIS A 18 -5.89 -5.73 13.49
CA HIS A 18 -5.29 -6.56 12.44
C HIS A 18 -5.08 -8.03 12.85
N GLU A 19 -5.88 -8.50 13.80
CA GLU A 19 -5.95 -9.92 14.15
C GLU A 19 -6.68 -10.70 13.05
N VAL A 20 -6.38 -12.00 12.95
CA VAL A 20 -7.03 -12.92 11.99
C VAL A 20 -7.75 -14.04 12.77
N PRO A 21 -8.82 -13.72 13.51
CA PRO A 21 -9.58 -14.72 14.24
C PRO A 21 -10.42 -15.60 13.30
N PRO A 22 -10.80 -16.82 13.75
CA PRO A 22 -11.79 -17.62 13.07
C PRO A 22 -13.16 -16.94 13.09
N PHE A 23 -13.89 -17.02 11.98
CA PHE A 23 -15.25 -16.54 11.85
C PHE A 23 -16.22 -17.44 12.64
N LYS A 24 -17.05 -16.83 13.50
CA LYS A 24 -18.08 -17.51 14.29
C LYS A 24 -19.45 -16.85 14.14
N GLY A 25 -19.62 -16.04 13.10
CA GLY A 25 -20.82 -15.29 12.80
C GLY A 25 -21.87 -16.11 12.05
N GLN A 26 -22.92 -15.41 11.61
CA GLN A 26 -23.97 -15.99 10.78
C GLN A 26 -23.60 -15.88 9.30
N HIS A 27 -24.14 -16.80 8.50
CA HIS A 27 -24.13 -16.69 7.05
C HIS A 27 -25.52 -16.41 6.51
N GLU A 28 -25.59 -15.64 5.43
CA GLU A 28 -26.72 -15.66 4.52
C GLU A 28 -26.36 -16.55 3.32
N ALA A 29 -26.96 -17.75 3.25
CA ALA A 29 -26.48 -18.84 2.39
C ALA A 29 -24.98 -19.13 2.61
N LYS A 30 -24.13 -18.88 1.60
CA LYS A 30 -22.66 -19.05 1.71
C LYS A 30 -21.92 -17.75 2.09
N HIS A 31 -22.63 -16.64 2.28
CA HIS A 31 -22.02 -15.34 2.52
C HIS A 31 -21.89 -15.05 4.01
N PRO A 32 -20.67 -14.90 4.56
CA PRO A 32 -20.49 -14.52 5.96
C PRO A 32 -21.01 -13.10 6.20
N LEU A 33 -21.78 -12.90 7.26
CA LEU A 33 -22.22 -11.59 7.69
C LEU A 33 -21.13 -10.92 8.52
N LEU A 34 -20.66 -9.75 8.05
CA LEU A 34 -19.56 -8.99 8.62
C LEU A 34 -19.97 -7.53 8.85
N TRP A 35 -19.56 -6.98 9.98
CA TRP A 35 -19.85 -5.60 10.38
C TRP A 35 -18.56 -4.79 10.43
N VAL A 36 -18.57 -3.57 9.90
CA VAL A 36 -17.45 -2.63 10.10
C VAL A 36 -17.37 -2.30 11.58
N ALA A 37 -16.23 -2.61 12.20
CA ALA A 37 -16.00 -2.50 13.63
C ALA A 37 -15.00 -1.40 14.01
N THR A 38 -14.25 -0.87 13.03
CA THR A 38 -13.23 0.16 13.26
C THR A 38 -13.23 1.22 12.14
N ASP A 39 -12.64 2.39 12.42
CA ASP A 39 -12.52 3.50 11.46
C ASP A 39 -11.70 3.14 10.21
N ASN A 40 -10.75 2.22 10.35
CA ASN A 40 -9.96 1.68 9.23
C ASN A 40 -10.62 0.45 8.58
N ASN A 41 -11.92 0.26 8.77
CA ASN A 41 -12.76 -0.77 8.13
C ASN A 41 -12.38 -2.22 8.46
N MET A 42 -11.75 -2.48 9.61
CA MET A 42 -11.68 -3.85 10.12
C MET A 42 -13.07 -4.33 10.47
N VAL A 43 -13.29 -5.64 10.40
CA VAL A 43 -14.64 -6.21 10.52
C VAL A 43 -14.81 -7.03 11.79
N SER A 44 -16.06 -7.26 12.17
CA SER A 44 -16.49 -8.16 13.24
C SER A 44 -17.49 -9.16 12.67
N ASP A 45 -17.51 -10.37 13.21
CA ASP A 45 -18.48 -11.42 12.89
C ASP A 45 -19.81 -11.27 13.67
N ARG A 46 -19.97 -10.15 14.39
CA ARG A 46 -21.16 -9.76 15.15
C ARG A 46 -21.41 -8.26 15.05
N GLY A 47 -22.68 -7.85 15.00
CA GLY A 47 -23.10 -6.45 15.04
C GLY A 47 -24.61 -6.29 14.82
N THR A 48 -25.09 -5.04 14.85
CA THR A 48 -26.53 -4.71 14.83
C THR A 48 -26.90 -3.63 13.81
N THR A 49 -26.19 -3.53 12.68
CA THR A 49 -26.47 -2.54 11.63
C THR A 49 -27.33 -3.10 10.49
N ASP A 50 -27.93 -2.20 9.69
CA ASP A 50 -28.65 -2.55 8.48
C ASP A 50 -27.74 -3.24 7.46
N VAL A 51 -28.26 -4.26 6.77
CA VAL A 51 -27.51 -5.00 5.75
C VAL A 51 -27.11 -4.06 4.61
N ARG A 52 -25.82 -4.01 4.31
CA ARG A 52 -25.27 -3.33 3.12
C ARG A 52 -24.72 -4.35 2.15
N TYR A 53 -25.32 -4.43 0.97
CA TYR A 53 -24.78 -5.22 -0.13
C TYR A 53 -23.47 -4.60 -0.62
N ARG A 54 -22.48 -5.45 -0.86
CA ARG A 54 -21.16 -5.09 -1.41
C ARG A 54 -20.82 -6.03 -2.56
N LEU A 55 -19.88 -5.61 -3.40
CA LEU A 55 -19.31 -6.48 -4.44
C LEU A 55 -18.70 -7.72 -3.79
N ALA A 56 -18.87 -8.88 -4.44
CA ALA A 56 -18.23 -10.11 -4.00
C ALA A 56 -16.70 -9.96 -4.04
N PRO A 57 -15.96 -10.55 -3.09
CA PRO A 57 -14.50 -10.60 -3.16
C PRO A 57 -14.04 -11.28 -4.46
N GLU A 58 -13.04 -10.69 -5.11
CA GLU A 58 -12.41 -11.27 -6.30
C GLU A 58 -11.19 -12.10 -5.87
N GLN A 59 -11.01 -13.27 -6.47
CA GLN A 59 -9.81 -14.08 -6.26
C GLN A 59 -8.67 -13.57 -7.14
N PHE A 60 -7.46 -13.50 -6.59
CA PHE A 60 -6.27 -13.05 -7.32
C PHE A 60 -5.02 -13.74 -6.77
N ASP A 61 -4.01 -13.90 -7.64
CA ASP A 61 -2.68 -14.40 -7.28
C ASP A 61 -1.73 -13.23 -6.97
N LEU A 62 -1.09 -13.28 -5.81
CA LEU A 62 -0.16 -12.26 -5.31
C LEU A 62 1.32 -12.63 -5.50
N HIS A 63 1.64 -13.72 -6.20
CA HIS A 63 3.01 -14.21 -6.30
C HIS A 63 4.00 -13.13 -6.77
N ASP A 64 3.63 -12.38 -7.81
CA ASP A 64 4.51 -11.39 -8.44
C ASP A 64 3.90 -9.98 -8.57
N VAL A 65 2.76 -9.73 -7.94
CA VAL A 65 2.03 -8.44 -8.00
C VAL A 65 1.52 -8.03 -6.63
N SER A 66 1.23 -6.74 -6.45
CA SER A 66 0.55 -6.27 -5.24
C SER A 66 -0.95 -6.52 -5.32
N ARG A 67 -1.65 -6.47 -4.18
CA ARG A 67 -3.13 -6.59 -4.11
C ARG A 67 -3.86 -5.52 -4.92
N GLU A 68 -3.19 -4.38 -5.17
CA GLU A 68 -3.72 -3.32 -6.00
C GLU A 68 -3.87 -3.73 -7.49
N VAL A 69 -3.42 -4.92 -7.90
CA VAL A 69 -3.74 -5.50 -9.22
C VAL A 69 -5.26 -5.61 -9.47
N VAL A 70 -6.06 -5.81 -8.42
CA VAL A 70 -7.53 -5.80 -8.55
C VAL A 70 -8.03 -4.40 -8.97
N MET A 71 -7.39 -3.33 -8.49
CA MET A 71 -7.71 -1.98 -8.94
C MET A 71 -7.25 -1.73 -10.39
N ASP A 72 -6.18 -2.39 -10.84
CA ASP A 72 -5.74 -2.31 -12.24
C ASP A 72 -6.73 -3.01 -13.19
N ALA A 73 -7.31 -4.14 -12.76
CA ALA A 73 -8.36 -4.83 -13.50
C ALA A 73 -9.67 -4.02 -13.54
N HIS A 74 -9.89 -3.19 -12.52
CA HIS A 74 -11.06 -2.33 -12.36
C HIS A 74 -10.67 -0.85 -12.16
N PRO A 75 -10.10 -0.16 -13.18
CA PRO A 75 -9.50 1.17 -13.02
C PRO A 75 -10.42 2.25 -12.48
N TRP A 76 -11.74 2.09 -12.67
CA TRP A 76 -12.76 2.98 -12.12
C TRP A 76 -12.67 3.09 -10.58
N SER A 77 -12.13 2.06 -9.91
CA SER A 77 -11.94 2.05 -8.46
C SER A 77 -10.97 3.13 -7.97
N TYR A 78 -9.97 3.52 -8.78
CA TYR A 78 -9.09 4.66 -8.49
C TYR A 78 -9.88 5.98 -8.46
N ALA A 79 -10.70 6.20 -9.48
CA ALA A 79 -11.53 7.39 -9.58
C ALA A 79 -12.53 7.46 -8.42
N LEU A 80 -13.17 6.34 -8.08
CA LEU A 80 -14.09 6.26 -6.94
C LEU A 80 -13.37 6.54 -5.62
N ALA A 81 -12.19 5.95 -5.39
CA ALA A 81 -11.40 6.21 -4.18
C ALA A 81 -11.07 7.70 -4.04
N ALA A 82 -10.68 8.38 -5.12
CA ALA A 82 -10.43 9.82 -5.11
C ALA A 82 -11.70 10.65 -4.84
N GLN A 83 -12.84 10.24 -5.41
CA GLN A 83 -14.14 10.88 -5.14
C GLN A 83 -14.56 10.74 -3.68
N GLU A 84 -14.38 9.57 -3.07
CA GLU A 84 -14.69 9.34 -1.66
C GLU A 84 -13.81 10.19 -0.74
N MET A 85 -12.52 10.32 -1.03
CA MET A 85 -11.64 11.21 -0.25
C MET A 85 -12.08 12.67 -0.31
N ARG A 86 -12.61 13.14 -1.45
CA ARG A 86 -13.21 14.48 -1.58
C ARG A 86 -14.52 14.58 -0.81
N ARG A 87 -15.42 13.61 -0.98
CA ARG A 87 -16.72 13.55 -0.31
C ARG A 87 -16.58 13.61 1.21
N GLU A 88 -15.55 12.96 1.75
CA GLU A 88 -15.26 12.92 3.19
C GLU A 88 -14.45 14.12 3.70
N GLY A 89 -14.09 15.08 2.84
CA GLY A 89 -13.30 16.26 3.25
C GLY A 89 -11.87 15.92 3.69
N LYS A 90 -11.33 14.80 3.22
CA LYS A 90 -10.00 14.28 3.59
C LYS A 90 -8.87 14.78 2.69
N ILE A 91 -9.18 15.61 1.68
CA ILE A 91 -8.17 16.25 0.83
C ILE A 91 -7.73 17.60 1.44
N ALA A 92 -6.43 17.81 1.53
CA ALA A 92 -5.82 19.09 1.90
C ALA A 92 -4.48 19.26 1.18
N ASP A 93 -4.17 20.49 0.74
CA ASP A 93 -3.02 20.72 -0.13
C ASP A 93 -1.67 20.37 0.49
N ASP A 94 -1.49 20.79 1.74
CA ASP A 94 -0.29 20.56 2.55
C ASP A 94 -0.58 19.60 3.71
N ALA A 95 -1.28 18.50 3.44
CA ALA A 95 -1.64 17.53 4.47
C ALA A 95 -0.37 16.96 5.14
N ALA A 96 -0.20 17.25 6.44
CA ALA A 96 0.91 16.72 7.23
C ALA A 96 0.82 15.18 7.35
N PRO A 97 1.94 14.46 7.40
CA PRO A 97 1.95 13.01 7.64
C PRO A 97 1.19 12.68 8.93
N GLY A 98 0.26 11.71 8.87
CA GLY A 98 -0.51 11.29 10.04
C GLY A 98 -1.66 12.22 10.45
N SER A 99 -1.94 13.30 9.71
CA SER A 99 -3.05 14.23 10.02
C SER A 99 -4.46 13.69 9.75
N GLY A 100 -4.58 12.47 9.22
CA GLY A 100 -5.85 11.92 8.72
C GLY A 100 -6.31 12.51 7.38
N LYS A 101 -5.52 13.42 6.79
CA LYS A 101 -5.75 14.00 5.46
C LYS A 101 -4.62 13.64 4.50
N ILE A 102 -4.90 13.74 3.21
CA ILE A 102 -3.92 13.55 2.13
C ILE A 102 -3.98 14.68 1.10
N PRO A 103 -2.91 14.89 0.32
CA PRO A 103 -2.96 15.67 -0.92
C PRO A 103 -3.96 15.09 -1.94
N ASP A 104 -4.25 15.85 -3.00
CA ASP A 104 -5.05 15.31 -4.10
C ASP A 104 -4.40 14.02 -4.67
N PRO A 105 -5.15 12.90 -4.81
CA PRO A 105 -4.62 11.64 -5.32
C PRO A 105 -3.93 11.71 -6.69
N GLY A 106 -4.32 12.68 -7.54
CA GLY A 106 -3.66 12.93 -8.82
C GLY A 106 -2.23 13.44 -8.70
N ARG A 107 -1.83 13.94 -7.52
CA ARG A 107 -0.46 14.39 -7.22
C ARG A 107 0.46 13.28 -6.72
N PHE A 108 -0.02 12.04 -6.65
CA PHE A 108 0.79 10.92 -6.19
C PHE A 108 1.49 10.21 -7.34
N VAL A 109 2.74 9.82 -7.08
CA VAL A 109 3.44 8.82 -7.88
C VAL A 109 3.30 7.48 -7.19
N PHE A 110 2.60 6.55 -7.85
CA PHE A 110 2.41 5.19 -7.39
C PHE A 110 3.57 4.33 -7.86
N VAL A 111 4.11 3.52 -6.96
CA VAL A 111 5.20 2.58 -7.23
C VAL A 111 4.77 1.20 -6.74
N GLU A 112 4.77 0.23 -7.65
CA GLU A 112 4.73 -1.18 -7.29
C GLU A 112 6.14 -1.76 -7.35
N ALA A 113 6.62 -2.28 -6.23
CA ALA A 113 7.93 -2.91 -6.14
C ALA A 113 7.84 -4.22 -5.34
N CYS A 114 8.80 -5.11 -5.58
CA CYS A 114 8.90 -6.39 -4.91
C CYS A 114 10.19 -6.45 -4.11
N THR A 115 10.09 -6.92 -2.87
CA THR A 115 11.22 -7.02 -1.95
C THR A 115 11.27 -8.37 -1.26
N ALA A 116 12.48 -8.90 -1.10
CA ALA A 116 12.78 -9.90 -0.08
C ALA A 116 13.27 -9.15 1.17
N LEU A 117 12.54 -9.30 2.27
CA LEU A 117 12.73 -8.57 3.51
C LEU A 117 12.65 -9.53 4.70
N GLU A 118 13.60 -9.39 5.61
CA GLU A 118 13.65 -10.09 6.89
C GLU A 118 13.95 -9.08 8.00
N ASN A 119 13.14 -9.08 9.07
CA ASN A 119 13.32 -8.25 10.27
C ASN A 119 13.65 -6.76 10.03
N ALA A 120 13.18 -6.20 8.93
CA ALA A 120 13.51 -4.85 8.49
C ALA A 120 12.26 -4.09 8.04
N ALA A 121 12.44 -2.84 7.66
CA ALA A 121 11.45 -2.05 6.94
C ALA A 121 12.08 -1.43 5.70
N VAL A 122 11.29 -1.13 4.69
CA VAL A 122 11.75 -0.45 3.47
C VAL A 122 10.87 0.77 3.18
N ALA A 123 11.50 1.85 2.76
CA ALA A 123 10.84 2.98 2.14
C ALA A 123 11.45 3.24 0.77
N PHE A 124 10.69 3.91 -0.09
CA PHE A 124 11.15 4.40 -1.37
C PHE A 124 10.93 5.92 -1.48
N ALA A 125 11.62 6.55 -2.40
CA ALA A 125 11.46 7.97 -2.72
C ALA A 125 11.51 8.18 -4.22
N VAL A 126 10.84 9.21 -4.70
CA VAL A 126 10.93 9.64 -6.11
C VAL A 126 11.55 11.02 -6.22
N ARG A 127 12.31 11.25 -7.28
CA ARG A 127 12.87 12.56 -7.59
C ARG A 127 11.96 13.29 -8.56
N ALA A 128 11.69 14.56 -8.31
CA ALA A 128 11.01 15.46 -9.23
C ALA A 128 11.57 16.88 -9.06
N LYS A 129 11.39 17.72 -10.09
CA LYS A 129 11.75 19.14 -10.01
C LYS A 129 10.71 19.91 -9.20
N ASP A 130 11.15 20.81 -8.33
CA ASP A 130 10.26 21.76 -7.64
C ASP A 130 9.87 22.95 -8.55
N ALA A 131 9.10 23.90 -8.01
CA ALA A 131 8.66 25.11 -8.72
C ALA A 131 9.82 25.94 -9.31
N GLY A 132 11.00 25.88 -8.69
CA GLY A 132 12.21 26.58 -9.15
C GLY A 132 13.03 25.77 -10.14
N GLY A 133 12.58 24.58 -10.53
CA GLY A 133 13.31 23.67 -11.40
C GLY A 133 14.41 22.87 -10.69
N VAL A 134 14.51 22.96 -9.37
CA VAL A 134 15.54 22.26 -8.58
C VAL A 134 15.08 20.83 -8.33
N GLU A 135 15.97 19.86 -8.55
CA GLU A 135 15.70 18.45 -8.26
C GLU A 135 15.57 18.21 -6.76
N ARG A 136 14.47 17.55 -6.37
CA ARG A 136 14.18 17.20 -4.97
C ARG A 136 13.74 15.74 -4.89
N TRP A 137 14.10 15.10 -3.79
CA TRP A 137 13.60 13.78 -3.42
C TRP A 137 12.39 13.90 -2.49
N TYR A 138 11.38 13.09 -2.76
CA TYR A 138 10.14 13.00 -1.98
C TYR A 138 9.99 11.58 -1.48
N ASP A 139 9.91 11.42 -0.16
CA ASP A 139 9.95 10.11 0.50
C ASP A 139 8.53 9.56 0.74
N SER A 140 8.33 8.27 0.51
CA SER A 140 7.04 7.57 0.74
C SER A 140 6.64 7.53 2.22
N ASP A 141 7.60 7.40 3.13
CA ASP A 141 7.33 7.35 4.57
C ASP A 141 7.15 8.74 5.19
N ARG A 142 7.56 9.80 4.48
CA ARG A 142 7.53 11.21 4.94
C ARG A 142 8.09 11.38 6.35
N GLY A 143 9.09 10.57 6.72
CA GLY A 143 9.71 10.57 8.06
C GLY A 143 8.91 9.86 9.16
N VAL A 144 7.77 9.23 8.85
CA VAL A 144 6.93 8.49 9.81
C VAL A 144 7.25 6.99 9.73
N PRO A 145 7.88 6.38 10.77
CA PRO A 145 8.28 4.98 10.71
C PRO A 145 7.12 4.00 10.45
N ALA A 146 5.91 4.33 10.91
CA ALA A 146 4.72 3.51 10.71
C ALA A 146 4.26 3.43 9.24
N PHE A 147 4.75 4.30 8.36
CA PHE A 147 4.43 4.28 6.92
C PHE A 147 5.40 3.41 6.10
N ARG A 148 6.44 2.87 6.72
CA ARG A 148 7.41 2.00 6.05
C ARG A 148 6.82 0.62 5.82
N ILE A 149 7.24 -0.02 4.74
CA ILE A 149 6.79 -1.36 4.37
C ILE A 149 7.57 -2.40 5.18
N VAL A 150 6.87 -3.28 5.89
CA VAL A 150 7.44 -4.29 6.80
C VAL A 150 7.13 -5.73 6.37
N ARG A 151 6.88 -5.94 5.07
CA ARG A 151 6.55 -7.26 4.50
C ARG A 151 7.39 -7.58 3.26
N SER A 152 7.61 -8.87 3.04
CA SER A 152 8.15 -9.40 1.79
C SER A 152 7.07 -9.49 0.71
N GLY A 153 7.50 -9.73 -0.53
CA GLY A 153 6.64 -9.80 -1.70
C GLY A 153 6.44 -8.44 -2.36
N CYS A 154 5.44 -8.35 -3.23
CA CYS A 154 5.15 -7.13 -3.96
C CYS A 154 4.19 -6.23 -3.18
N PHE A 155 4.48 -4.93 -3.19
CA PHE A 155 3.67 -3.90 -2.56
C PHE A 155 3.46 -2.75 -3.54
N ARG A 156 2.33 -2.05 -3.41
CA ARG A 156 2.15 -0.74 -4.00
C ARG A 156 2.11 0.32 -2.91
N GLY A 157 2.98 1.31 -3.05
CA GLY A 157 2.96 2.52 -2.25
C GLY A 157 2.77 3.74 -3.14
N ALA A 158 2.63 4.91 -2.52
CA ALA A 158 2.49 6.16 -3.23
C ALA A 158 3.30 7.28 -2.56
N VAL A 159 3.91 8.16 -3.36
CA VAL A 159 4.62 9.35 -2.89
C VAL A 159 3.81 10.59 -3.28
N PRO A 160 3.34 11.39 -2.32
CA PRO A 160 2.69 12.66 -2.63
C PRO A 160 3.71 13.70 -3.10
N LEU A 161 3.40 14.37 -4.20
CA LEU A 161 4.18 15.51 -4.68
C LEU A 161 3.48 16.85 -4.36
N PRO A 162 4.25 17.94 -4.14
CA PRO A 162 3.71 19.29 -4.17
C PRO A 162 3.00 19.58 -5.50
N ALA A 163 1.99 20.45 -5.49
CA ALA A 163 1.25 20.81 -6.71
C ALA A 163 2.13 21.43 -7.81
N SER A 164 3.25 22.04 -7.43
CA SER A 164 4.23 22.63 -8.33
C SER A 164 5.32 21.66 -8.81
N ALA A 165 5.32 20.42 -8.34
CA ALA A 165 6.35 19.46 -8.73
C ALA A 165 6.17 19.01 -10.18
N GLY A 166 7.29 18.85 -10.87
CA GLY A 166 7.34 18.26 -12.20
C GLY A 166 7.13 16.74 -12.18
N ARG A 167 7.32 16.13 -13.35
CA ARG A 167 7.26 14.67 -13.50
C ARG A 167 8.40 14.01 -12.72
N ALA A 168 8.11 12.89 -12.09
CA ALA A 168 9.13 12.08 -11.44
C ALA A 168 10.04 11.37 -12.47
N ASP A 169 11.33 11.34 -12.20
CA ASP A 169 12.37 10.86 -13.13
C ASP A 169 13.43 9.93 -12.50
N ALA A 170 13.39 9.74 -11.18
CA ALA A 170 14.27 8.82 -10.48
C ALA A 170 13.55 8.18 -9.27
N ILE A 171 13.97 6.98 -8.89
CA ILE A 171 13.45 6.25 -7.73
C ILE A 171 14.63 5.70 -6.94
N ARG A 172 14.50 5.72 -5.62
CA ARG A 172 15.50 5.17 -4.70
C ARG A 172 14.86 4.47 -3.53
N PHE A 173 15.58 3.53 -2.94
CA PHE A 173 15.12 2.72 -1.81
C PHE A 173 16.07 2.84 -0.63
N ARG A 174 15.52 2.73 0.58
CA ARG A 174 16.28 2.68 1.83
C ARG A 174 15.70 1.62 2.76
N ALA A 175 16.57 0.85 3.39
CA ALA A 175 16.21 -0.12 4.39
C ALA A 175 16.42 0.45 5.79
N PHE A 176 15.58 0.04 6.73
CA PHE A 176 15.62 0.45 8.13
C PHE A 176 15.60 -0.79 9.01
N ALA A 177 16.42 -0.80 10.07
CA ALA A 177 16.31 -1.83 11.08
C ALA A 177 14.97 -1.72 11.81
N ARG A 178 14.40 -2.86 12.22
CA ARG A 178 13.26 -2.86 13.14
C ARG A 178 13.76 -2.91 14.59
N PRO A 179 13.11 -2.17 15.50
CA PRO A 179 13.43 -2.27 16.91
C PRO A 179 13.18 -3.71 17.40
N PRO A 180 14.05 -4.24 18.28
CA PRO A 180 13.84 -5.55 18.87
C PRO A 180 12.56 -5.57 19.71
N GLN A 181 12.03 -6.77 19.94
CA GLN A 181 11.08 -6.98 21.04
C GLN A 181 11.78 -6.69 22.38
N ALA A 182 11.05 -6.13 23.34
CA ALA A 182 11.60 -5.74 24.63
C ALA A 182 12.33 -6.92 25.31
N GLY A 183 13.61 -6.74 25.62
CA GLY A 183 14.44 -7.74 26.29
C GLY A 183 15.13 -8.77 25.37
N ALA A 184 14.92 -8.70 24.04
CA ALA A 184 15.60 -9.55 23.07
C ALA A 184 16.68 -8.78 22.28
N PRO A 185 17.77 -9.43 21.84
CA PRO A 185 18.68 -8.84 20.87
C PRO A 185 17.94 -8.59 19.54
N ALA A 186 18.35 -7.55 18.81
CA ALA A 186 17.82 -7.31 17.48
C ALA A 186 18.17 -8.49 16.55
N PRO A 187 17.18 -9.17 15.96
CA PRO A 187 17.47 -10.23 15.01
C PRO A 187 18.17 -9.65 13.78
N PRO A 188 18.99 -10.45 13.07
CA PRO A 188 19.57 -10.01 11.81
C PRO A 188 18.45 -9.63 10.83
N GLY A 189 18.63 -8.50 10.14
CA GLY A 189 17.71 -8.05 9.12
C GLY A 189 18.37 -8.00 7.75
N SER A 190 17.57 -8.16 6.72
CA SER A 190 18.02 -8.01 5.34
C SER A 190 16.91 -7.41 4.48
N VAL A 191 17.31 -6.62 3.48
CA VAL A 191 16.39 -6.10 2.47
C VAL A 191 17.06 -6.17 1.10
N ARG A 192 16.30 -6.69 0.14
CA ARG A 192 16.67 -6.71 -1.27
C ARG A 192 15.46 -6.32 -2.10
N VAL A 193 15.63 -5.29 -2.94
CA VAL A 193 14.66 -4.98 -3.98
C VAL A 193 14.93 -5.89 -5.18
N THR A 194 13.92 -6.61 -5.64
CA THR A 194 14.05 -7.58 -6.72
C THR A 194 13.39 -7.11 -8.00
N ARG A 195 12.30 -6.33 -7.90
CA ARG A 195 11.59 -5.78 -9.05
C ARG A 195 10.92 -4.44 -8.74
N ILE A 196 10.72 -3.65 -9.79
CA ILE A 196 9.77 -2.54 -9.87
C ILE A 196 8.85 -2.90 -11.03
N ASN A 197 7.61 -3.24 -10.72
CA ASN A 197 6.65 -3.70 -11.72
C ASN A 197 6.01 -2.54 -12.46
N LYS A 198 5.78 -1.42 -11.78
CA LYS A 198 5.23 -0.20 -12.39
C LYS A 198 5.47 1.05 -11.54
N VAL A 199 5.70 2.14 -12.24
CA VAL A 199 5.61 3.52 -11.73
C VAL A 199 4.57 4.27 -12.55
N PHE A 200 3.59 4.91 -11.92
CA PHE A 200 2.52 5.64 -12.63
C PHE A 200 1.89 6.76 -11.79
N THR A 201 1.10 7.61 -12.42
CA THR A 201 0.27 8.64 -11.77
C THR A 201 -1.20 8.46 -12.17
N LEU A 202 -2.12 9.16 -11.52
CA LEU A 202 -3.51 9.25 -12.00
C LEU A 202 -3.65 10.42 -12.98
N GLY A 203 -4.51 10.25 -13.99
CA GLY A 203 -4.90 11.29 -14.92
C GLY A 203 -5.92 12.25 -14.30
N ALA A 204 -6.30 13.28 -15.06
CA ALA A 204 -7.34 14.23 -14.65
C ALA A 204 -8.72 13.57 -14.49
N ASP A 205 -8.94 12.44 -15.18
CA ASP A 205 -10.11 11.56 -15.05
C ASP A 205 -10.07 10.64 -13.82
N GLY A 206 -8.97 10.67 -13.06
CA GLY A 206 -8.73 9.79 -11.92
C GLY A 206 -8.32 8.36 -12.31
N LEU A 207 -8.06 8.10 -13.59
CA LEU A 207 -7.63 6.78 -14.07
C LEU A 207 -6.10 6.64 -14.06
N PRO A 208 -5.57 5.44 -13.77
CA PRO A 208 -4.13 5.20 -13.80
C PRO A 208 -3.58 5.41 -15.22
N GLN A 209 -2.52 6.20 -15.32
CA GLN A 209 -1.78 6.41 -16.55
C GLN A 209 -0.85 5.20 -16.84
N PRO A 210 -0.41 5.02 -18.09
CA PRO A 210 0.56 3.99 -18.42
C PRO A 210 1.80 4.07 -17.55
N SER A 211 2.37 2.91 -17.23
CA SER A 211 3.58 2.89 -16.44
C SER A 211 4.74 3.55 -17.18
N THR A 212 5.52 4.34 -16.46
CA THR A 212 6.68 5.04 -17.00
C THR A 212 7.98 4.26 -16.81
N PHE A 213 7.98 3.19 -16.03
CA PHE A 213 9.19 2.45 -15.68
C PHE A 213 8.92 1.07 -15.09
N THR A 214 9.80 0.15 -15.46
CA THR A 214 9.89 -1.20 -14.94
C THR A 214 11.35 -1.55 -14.73
N TRP A 215 11.64 -2.36 -13.72
CA TRP A 215 13.00 -2.83 -13.45
C TRP A 215 12.97 -4.23 -12.82
N SER A 216 13.98 -5.03 -13.13
CA SER A 216 14.21 -6.32 -12.49
C SER A 216 15.69 -6.50 -12.20
N GLY A 217 16.03 -7.00 -11.02
CA GLY A 217 17.41 -7.24 -10.64
C GLY A 217 17.55 -7.65 -9.18
N SER A 218 18.68 -7.30 -8.59
CA SER A 218 18.98 -7.59 -7.19
C SER A 218 19.70 -6.39 -6.60
N LEU A 219 18.96 -5.55 -5.87
CA LEU A 219 19.50 -4.40 -5.19
C LEU A 219 19.51 -4.66 -3.68
N PRO A 220 20.64 -5.13 -3.13
CA PRO A 220 20.80 -5.25 -1.68
C PRO A 220 20.87 -3.86 -1.05
N LEU A 221 20.12 -3.66 0.04
CA LEU A 221 20.12 -2.44 0.83
C LEU A 221 20.77 -2.72 2.18
N ALA A 222 21.73 -1.89 2.58
CA ALA A 222 22.27 -1.92 3.93
C ALA A 222 21.21 -1.36 4.90
N LEU A 223 21.00 -2.04 6.03
CA LEU A 223 20.10 -1.54 7.07
C LEU A 223 20.62 -0.21 7.61
N ASP A 224 19.71 0.77 7.69
CA ASP A 224 19.98 2.15 8.12
C ASP A 224 21.04 2.89 7.29
N GLY A 225 21.50 2.27 6.18
CA GLY A 225 22.45 2.83 5.24
C GLY A 225 21.83 3.90 4.33
N ASP A 226 22.63 4.36 3.38
CA ASP A 226 22.21 5.39 2.42
C ASP A 226 21.15 4.88 1.43
N TRP A 227 20.46 5.84 0.83
CA TRP A 227 19.54 5.58 -0.27
C TRP A 227 20.27 4.97 -1.47
N ARG A 228 19.64 4.00 -2.12
CA ARG A 228 20.13 3.35 -3.34
C ARG A 228 19.19 3.61 -4.49
N GLU A 229 19.70 4.25 -5.52
CA GLU A 229 18.93 4.64 -6.70
C GLU A 229 18.76 3.48 -7.68
N VAL A 230 17.62 3.46 -8.33
CA VAL A 230 17.35 2.73 -9.58
C VAL A 230 16.97 3.83 -10.57
N VAL A 231 17.90 4.20 -11.45
CA VAL A 231 17.72 5.34 -12.36
C VAL A 231 17.00 4.87 -13.63
N PHE A 232 16.13 5.74 -14.14
CA PHE A 232 15.35 5.59 -15.37
C PHE A 232 16.19 5.86 -16.61
#